data_AF-A0A352RSQ2-F1
#
_entry.id   AF-A0A352RSQ2-F1
#
_cell.length_a   1.000
_cell.length_b   1.000
_cell.length_c   1.000
_cell.angle_alpha   90.00
_cell.angle_beta   90.00
_cell.angle_gamma   90.00
#
_symmetry.space_group_name_H-M   'P 1'
#
loop_
_entity.id
_entity.type
_entity.pdbx_description
1 polymer ?
#
loop_
_entity_poly.entity_id
_entity_poly.type
_entity_poly.pdbx_seq_one_letter_code
_entity_poly.pdbx_strand_id
1 'polypeptide(L)'
;AGAALLLAVGLYVSVGKTFMPSMDEGDLIVQLQKAPSVSLAASLELDQRVQRALLKEVPEIRSVVARTGSDDLGLDPMGLNETDTFLVLKPKDEWRGTKDDIAE
;
A
#
# COMPACT_ATOMS: atom_id res chain seq x y z
N ALA A 1 1.62 36.76 29.51
CA ALA A 1 2.22 35.45 29.88
C ALA A 1 1.15 34.36 30.06
N GLY A 2 0.21 34.48 31.01
CA GLY A 2 -0.78 33.41 31.30
C GLY A 2 -1.71 33.03 30.13
N ALA A 3 -2.19 34.02 29.35
CA ALA A 3 -3.04 33.75 28.18
C ALA A 3 -2.32 32.95 27.08
N ALA A 4 -1.04 33.25 26.83
CA ALA A 4 -0.24 32.53 25.85
C ALA A 4 0.05 31.08 26.29
N LEU A 5 0.24 30.85 27.59
CA LEU A 5 0.42 29.50 28.14
C LEU A 5 -0.85 28.66 28.00
N LEU A 6 -2.02 29.23 28.32
CA LEU A 6 -3.31 28.55 28.16
C LEU A 6 -3.59 28.22 26.68
N LEU A 7 -3.24 29.12 25.76
CA LEU A 7 -3.37 28.88 24.33
C LEU A 7 -2.44 27.75 23.86
N ALA A 8 -1.19 27.74 24.31
CA ALA A 8 -0.23 26.69 23.96
C ALA A 8 -0.67 25.31 24.48
N VAL A 9 -1.20 25.24 25.71
CA VAL A 9 -1.76 24.00 26.26
C VAL A 9 -2.98 23.54 25.44
N GLY A 10 -3.88 24.46 25.08
CA GLY A 10 -5.03 24.15 24.22
C GLY A 10 -4.61 23.60 22.86
N LEU A 11 -3.62 24.23 22.21
CA LEU A 11 -3.10 23.78 20.92
C LEU A 11 -2.41 22.42 21.03
N TYR A 12 -1.57 22.19 22.05
CA TYR A 12 -0.88 20.93 22.25
C TYR A 12 -1.84 19.73 22.35
N VAL A 13 -3.00 19.92 23.00
CA VAL A 13 -4.04 18.88 23.09
C VAL A 13 -4.70 18.59 21.72
N SER A 14 -4.74 19.57 20.82
CA SER A 14 -5.33 19.44 19.48
C SER A 14 -4.39 18.87 18.41
N VAL A 15 -3.07 18.87 18.64
CA VAL A 15 -2.09 18.38 17.67
C VAL A 15 -2.13 16.84 17.61
N GLY A 16 -2.34 16.31 16.41
CA GLY A 16 -2.30 14.87 16.14
C GLY A 16 -0.92 14.28 16.45
N LYS A 17 -0.90 13.06 16.98
CA LYS A 17 0.34 12.35 17.32
C LYS A 17 0.49 11.16 16.38
N THR A 18 1.63 11.07 15.71
CA THR A 18 2.03 9.91 14.92
C THR A 18 3.29 9.31 15.52
N PHE A 19 3.49 8.00 15.36
CA PHE A 19 4.71 7.36 15.86
C PHE A 19 5.94 7.81 15.06
N MET A 20 5.82 7.78 13.73
CA MET A 20 6.81 8.27 12.77
C MET A 20 6.07 8.88 11.57
N PRO A 21 6.68 9.81 10.83
CA PRO A 21 6.12 10.30 9.57
C PRO A 21 6.06 9.16 8.55
N SER A 22 5.08 9.21 7.62
CA SER A 22 5.12 8.33 6.46
C SER A 22 6.34 8.68 5.63
N MET A 23 7.14 7.68 5.30
CA MET A 23 8.28 7.84 4.41
C MET A 23 7.85 7.45 3.01
N ASP A 24 8.29 8.23 2.02
CA ASP A 24 8.04 7.91 0.63
C ASP A 24 9.17 7.02 0.09
N GLU A 25 8.88 5.73 -0.06
CA GLU A 25 9.80 4.72 -0.59
C GLU A 25 9.75 4.61 -2.14
N GLY A 26 9.00 5.48 -2.82
CA GLY A 26 8.88 5.50 -4.28
C GLY A 26 7.68 4.70 -4.78
N ASP A 27 7.73 3.37 -4.71
CA ASP A 27 6.65 2.48 -5.17
C ASP A 27 5.56 2.26 -4.11
N LEU A 28 4.50 1.52 -4.48
CA LEU A 28 3.42 1.11 -3.59
C LEU A 28 3.35 -0.41 -3.49
N ILE A 29 2.94 -0.92 -2.33
CA ILE A 29 2.69 -2.34 -2.10
C ILE A 29 1.24 -2.50 -1.66
N VAL A 30 0.51 -3.37 -2.35
CA VAL A 30 -0.85 -3.75 -2.00
C VAL A 30 -0.87 -5.23 -1.64
N GLN A 31 -1.31 -5.54 -0.43
CA GLN A 31 -1.47 -6.92 0.00
C GLN A 31 -2.90 -7.39 -0.27
N LEU A 32 -3.04 -8.47 -1.04
CA LEU A 32 -4.31 -9.10 -1.34
C LEU A 32 -4.50 -10.31 -0.44
N GLN A 33 -5.59 -10.31 0.34
CA GLN A 33 -6.03 -11.44 1.15
C GLN A 33 -7.29 -12.08 0.55
N LYS A 34 -7.24 -13.39 0.34
CA LYS A 34 -8.36 -14.22 -0.10
C LYS A 34 -8.84 -15.16 1.01
N ALA A 35 -9.83 -15.98 0.69
CA ALA A 35 -10.28 -17.05 1.58
C ALA A 35 -9.11 -17.97 1.97
N PRO A 36 -8.94 -18.32 3.26
CA PRO A 36 -7.84 -19.19 3.72
C PRO A 36 -7.81 -20.58 3.06
N SER A 37 -8.95 -21.06 2.58
CA SER A 37 -9.09 -22.35 1.89
C SER A 37 -8.86 -22.29 0.38
N VAL A 38 -8.44 -21.15 -0.18
CA VAL A 38 -8.23 -20.98 -1.62
C VAL A 38 -7.10 -21.87 -2.12
N SER A 39 -7.26 -22.44 -3.31
CA SER A 39 -6.17 -23.14 -3.99
C SER A 39 -5.21 -22.13 -4.62
N LEU A 40 -3.95 -22.52 -4.84
CA LEU A 40 -2.97 -21.67 -5.52
C LEU A 40 -3.48 -21.21 -6.90
N ALA A 41 -4.07 -22.11 -7.69
CA ALA A 41 -4.59 -21.77 -9.01
C ALA A 41 -5.68 -20.69 -8.97
N ALA A 42 -6.64 -20.82 -8.06
CA ALA A 42 -7.70 -19.82 -7.90
C ALA A 42 -7.15 -18.49 -7.33
N SER A 43 -6.16 -18.57 -6.44
CA SER A 43 -5.45 -17.42 -5.89
C SER A 43 -4.80 -16.59 -7.00
N LEU A 44 -4.01 -17.25 -7.86
CA LEU A 44 -3.34 -16.61 -9.00
C LEU A 44 -4.33 -16.05 -10.03
N GLU A 45 -5.45 -16.74 -10.27
CA GLU A 45 -6.48 -16.23 -11.18
C GLU A 45 -7.09 -14.92 -10.67
N LEU A 46 -7.41 -14.85 -9.39
CA LEU A 46 -7.91 -13.63 -8.74
C LEU A 46 -6.87 -12.52 -8.78
N ASP A 47 -5.60 -12.82 -8.45
CA ASP A 47 -4.51 -11.85 -8.49
C ASP A 47 -4.37 -11.23 -9.87
N GLN A 48 -4.33 -12.05 -10.91
CA GLN A 48 -4.22 -11.56 -12.28
C GLN A 48 -5.40 -10.68 -12.69
N ARG A 49 -6.62 -10.98 -12.22
CA ARG A 49 -7.79 -10.13 -12.48
C ARG A 49 -7.62 -8.77 -11.81
N VAL A 50 -7.17 -8.74 -10.56
CA VAL A 50 -6.90 -7.49 -9.81
C VAL A 50 -5.78 -6.70 -10.47
N GLN A 51 -4.66 -7.33 -10.81
CA GLN A 51 -3.51 -6.68 -11.46
C GLN A 51 -3.89 -6.03 -12.80
N ARG A 52 -4.68 -6.73 -13.63
CA ARG A 52 -5.19 -6.18 -14.89
C ARG A 52 -6.14 -5.00 -14.67
N ALA A 53 -6.98 -5.06 -13.64
CA ALA A 53 -7.84 -3.95 -13.28
C ALA A 53 -7.01 -2.74 -12.83
N LEU A 54 -6.03 -2.93 -11.95
CA LEU A 54 -5.13 -1.88 -11.49
C LEU A 54 -4.38 -1.21 -12.65
N LEU A 55 -3.77 -2.00 -13.55
CA LEU A 55 -3.08 -1.48 -14.73
C LEU A 55 -4.00 -0.70 -15.68
N LYS A 56 -5.30 -1.02 -15.71
CA LYS A 56 -6.28 -0.38 -16.58
C LYS A 56 -6.82 0.91 -15.98
N GLU A 57 -7.14 0.90 -14.69
CA GLU A 57 -7.84 1.98 -14.01
C GLU A 57 -6.87 3.02 -13.41
N VAL A 58 -5.63 2.63 -13.09
CA VAL A 58 -4.60 3.49 -12.48
C VAL A 58 -3.44 3.73 -13.46
N PRO A 59 -3.48 4.79 -14.30
CA PRO A 59 -2.49 5.06 -15.34
C PRO A 59 -1.11 5.43 -14.79
N GLU A 60 -0.96 5.76 -13.51
CA GLU A 60 0.33 6.00 -12.86
C GLU A 60 1.14 4.72 -12.66
N ILE A 61 0.51 3.55 -12.72
CA ILE A 61 1.19 2.26 -12.61
C ILE A 61 1.91 1.94 -13.92
N ARG A 62 3.23 1.73 -13.84
CA ARG A 62 4.07 1.29 -14.96
C ARG A 62 4.04 -0.23 -15.14
N SER A 63 4.17 -0.96 -14.03
CA SER A 63 4.18 -2.42 -14.03
C SER A 63 3.78 -2.97 -12.67
N VAL A 64 3.30 -4.21 -12.66
CA VAL A 64 2.93 -4.90 -11.42
C VAL A 64 3.72 -6.19 -11.30
N VAL A 65 4.30 -6.43 -10.13
CA VAL A 65 4.96 -7.68 -9.77
C VAL A 65 4.27 -8.22 -8.53
N ALA A 66 3.89 -9.49 -8.52
CA ALA A 66 3.20 -10.09 -7.39
C ALA A 66 3.90 -11.35 -6.90
N ARG A 67 3.84 -11.57 -5.59
CA ARG A 67 4.38 -12.74 -4.89
C ARG A 67 3.27 -13.34 -4.04
N THR A 68 2.78 -14.50 -4.46
CA THR A 68 1.70 -15.24 -3.78
C THR A 68 2.30 -16.33 -2.90
N GLY A 69 1.94 -16.35 -1.61
CA GLY A 69 2.49 -17.30 -0.63
C GLY A 69 3.93 -17.02 -0.22
N SER A 70 4.61 -18.06 0.27
CA SER A 70 5.98 -17.99 0.80
C SER A 70 7.06 -18.06 -0.28
N ASP A 71 8.26 -17.61 0.10
CA ASP A 71 9.49 -17.85 -0.65
C ASP A 71 10.05 -19.27 -0.42
N ASP A 72 10.91 -19.73 -1.33
CA ASP A 72 11.52 -21.07 -1.26
C ASP A 72 12.38 -21.29 0.00
N LEU A 73 12.92 -20.20 0.59
CA LEU A 73 13.69 -20.25 1.82
C LEU A 73 12.80 -20.35 3.07
N GLY A 74 11.49 -20.12 2.94
CA GLY A 74 10.52 -20.20 4.03
C GLY A 74 10.74 -19.15 5.12
N LEU A 75 11.33 -18.01 4.79
CA LEU A 75 11.49 -16.89 5.72
C LEU A 75 10.18 -16.10 5.86
N ASP A 76 9.34 -16.14 4.84
CA ASP A 76 8.06 -15.45 4.80
C ASP A 76 6.90 -16.42 5.16
N PRO A 77 6.17 -16.22 6.28
CA PRO A 77 5.15 -17.16 6.74
C PRO A 77 3.81 -17.08 5.98
N MET A 78 3.80 -16.47 4.79
CA MET A 78 2.59 -16.13 4.04
C MET A 78 1.87 -17.33 3.44
N GLY A 79 0.55 -17.39 3.62
CA GLY A 79 -0.28 -18.44 3.05
C GLY A 79 -0.56 -18.27 1.56
N LEU A 80 -1.04 -19.32 0.89
CA LEU A 80 -1.48 -19.24 -0.52
C LEU A 80 -2.61 -18.24 -0.75
N ASN A 81 -3.32 -17.86 0.32
CA ASN A 81 -4.38 -16.87 0.34
C ASN A 81 -3.86 -15.43 0.40
N GLU A 82 -2.54 -15.22 0.52
CA GLU A 82 -1.95 -13.90 0.69
C GLU A 82 -1.01 -13.60 -0.48
N THR A 83 -1.02 -12.36 -0.94
CA THR A 83 -0.21 -11.95 -2.09
C THR A 83 0.23 -10.51 -1.94
N ASP A 84 1.53 -10.31 -1.90
CA ASP A 84 2.13 -8.98 -1.97
C ASP A 84 2.22 -8.55 -3.43
N THR A 85 1.57 -7.45 -3.76
CA THR A 85 1.53 -6.87 -5.10
C THR A 85 2.29 -5.55 -5.10
N PHE A 86 3.46 -5.55 -5.72
CA PHE A 86 4.32 -4.39 -5.91
C PHE A 86 3.87 -3.61 -7.15
N LEU A 87 3.40 -2.39 -6.94
CA LEU A 87 2.98 -1.46 -7.97
C LEU A 87 4.13 -0.52 -8.26
N VAL A 88 4.82 -0.79 -9.36
CA VAL A 88 5.93 0.04 -9.82
C VAL A 88 5.33 1.26 -10.51
N LEU A 89 5.57 2.45 -9.95
CA LEU A 89 4.98 3.68 -10.45
C LEU A 89 5.84 4.29 -11.57
N LYS A 90 5.21 5.16 -12.35
CA LYS A 90 5.91 6.05 -13.29
C LYS A 90 6.71 7.13 -12.54
N PRO A 91 7.63 7.84 -13.21
CA PRO A 91 8.22 9.07 -12.68
C PRO A 91 7.16 10.05 -12.18
N LYS A 92 7.45 10.76 -11.08
CA LYS A 92 6.48 11.63 -10.37
C LYS A 92 5.91 12.77 -11.21
N ASP A 93 6.67 13.24 -12.20
CA ASP A 93 6.26 14.29 -13.13
C ASP A 93 5.18 13.85 -14.12
N GLU A 94 4.92 12.53 -14.23
CA GLU A 94 3.86 11.97 -15.07
C GLU A 94 2.55 11.70 -14.30
N TRP A 95 2.49 12.00 -13.00
CA TRP A 95 1.33 11.69 -12.17
C TRP A 95 0.24 12.76 -12.30
N ARG A 96 -1.03 12.35 -12.31
CA ARG A 96 -2.16 13.30 -12.33
C ARG A 96 -2.44 13.94 -10.97
N GLY A 97 -1.89 13.37 -9.89
CA GLY A 97 -2.10 13.79 -8.51
C GLY A 97 -0.93 13.41 -7.60
N THR A 98 -1.18 13.44 -6.30
CA THR A 98 -0.21 13.04 -5.28
C THR A 98 -0.15 11.52 -5.16
N LYS A 99 0.85 11.01 -4.43
CA LYS A 99 0.96 9.57 -4.13
C LYS A 99 -0.25 9.05 -3.35
N ASP A 100 -0.80 9.88 -2.47
CA ASP A 100 -1.95 9.53 -1.65
C ASP A 100 -3.21 9.37 -2.51
N ASP A 101 -3.39 10.24 -3.52
CA ASP A 101 -4.50 10.12 -4.49
C ASP A 101 -4.43 8.84 -5.35
N ILE A 102 -3.23 8.27 -5.51
CA ILE A 102 -3.02 7.00 -6.24
C ILE A 102 -3.29 5.79 -5.34
N ALA A 103 -3.09 5.94 -4.03
CA ALA A 103 -3.22 4.87 -3.05
C ALA A 103 -4.66 4.67 -2.54
N GLU A 104 -5.51 5.70 -2.66
CA GLU A 104 -6.94 5.69 -2.29
C GLU A 104 -7.85 5.18 -3.44
#